data_AF-A0A5C4T338-F1
#
_entry.id   AF-A0A5C4T338-F1
#
_cell.length_a   1.000
_cell.length_b   1.000
_cell.length_c   1.000
_cell.angle_alpha   90.00
_cell.angle_beta   90.00
_cell.angle_gamma   90.00
#
_symmetry.space_group_name_H-M   'P 1'
#
loop_
_entity.id
_entity.type
_entity.pdbx_description
1 polymer ?
#
loop_
_entity_poly.entity_id
_entity_poly.type
_entity_poly.pdbx_seq_one_letter_code
_entity_poly.pdbx_strand_id
1 'polypeptide(L)'
;MAPIPSNAISEAVSNRNMVYLDTPIRGGTVSAKEGSLIVKLGGDPSACEKVKDMLRAISNSIYHNRPFPVACIQYKQSANSERQALQLTGNDETVE
;
A
#
# COMPACT_ATOMS: atom_id res chain seq x y z
N MET A 1 -2.65 9.04 12.59
CA MET A 1 -3.91 8.71 11.90
C MET A 1 -4.15 7.23 12.15
N ALA A 2 -5.15 6.86 12.95
CA ALA A 2 -5.45 5.45 13.21
C ALA A 2 -5.83 4.74 11.90
N PRO A 3 -5.47 3.47 11.70
CA PRO A 3 -5.84 2.76 10.48
C PRO A 3 -7.36 2.69 10.38
N ILE A 4 -7.92 3.22 9.29
CA ILE A 4 -9.33 3.02 8.95
C ILE A 4 -9.53 1.50 8.83
N PRO A 5 -10.58 0.91 9.42
CA PRO A 5 -10.79 -0.52 9.34
C PRO A 5 -11.17 -0.91 7.90
N SER A 6 -10.16 -1.22 7.08
CA SER A 6 -10.30 -1.67 5.68
C SER A 6 -11.24 -2.87 5.53
N ASN A 7 -11.42 -3.66 6.59
CA ASN A 7 -12.39 -4.75 6.65
C ASN A 7 -13.85 -4.27 6.61
N ALA A 8 -14.20 -3.26 7.40
CA ALA A 8 -15.56 -2.74 7.44
C ALA A 8 -15.95 -2.12 6.09
N ILE A 9 -15.00 -1.47 5.43
CA ILE A 9 -15.18 -0.96 4.06
C ILE A 9 -15.37 -2.15 3.11
N SER A 10 -14.43 -3.10 3.10
CA SER A 10 -14.49 -4.28 2.23
C SER A 10 -15.83 -5.02 2.33
N GLU A 11 -16.35 -5.20 3.54
CA GLU A 11 -17.64 -5.85 3.77
C GLU A 11 -18.81 -5.02 3.21
N ALA A 12 -18.81 -3.71 3.45
CA ALA A 12 -19.82 -2.80 2.93
C ALA A 12 -19.84 -2.74 1.39
N VAL A 13 -18.68 -2.82 0.72
CA VAL A 13 -18.62 -2.83 -0.75
C VAL A 13 -18.98 -4.19 -1.34
N SER A 14 -18.64 -5.30 -0.66
CA SER A 14 -19.06 -6.64 -1.06
C SER A 14 -20.58 -6.79 -1.09
N ASN A 15 -21.28 -6.18 -0.12
CA ASN A 15 -22.75 -6.14 -0.10
C ASN A 15 -23.37 -5.40 -1.30
N ARG A 16 -22.56 -4.70 -2.09
CA ARG A 16 -22.95 -3.98 -3.32
C ARG A 16 -22.38 -4.61 -4.59
N ASN A 17 -21.90 -5.86 -4.54
CA ASN A 17 -21.25 -6.57 -5.65
C ASN A 17 -20.02 -5.84 -6.22
N MET A 18 -19.30 -5.10 -5.37
CA MET A 18 -18.07 -4.41 -5.76
C MET A 18 -16.86 -5.04 -5.06
N VAL A 19 -15.69 -4.91 -5.68
CA VAL A 19 -14.43 -5.40 -5.11
C VAL A 19 -13.66 -4.24 -4.51
N TYR A 20 -13.25 -4.39 -3.25
CA TYR A 20 -12.37 -3.46 -2.57
C TYR A 20 -10.92 -3.97 -2.61
N LEU A 21 -10.01 -3.11 -3.04
CA LEU A 21 -8.57 -3.35 -3.02
C LEU A 21 -7.93 -2.28 -2.14
N ASP A 22 -7.15 -2.71 -1.15
CA ASP A 22 -6.39 -1.80 -0.29
C ASP A 22 -4.98 -1.68 -0.86
N THR A 23 -4.66 -0.48 -1.36
CA THR A 23 -3.46 -0.26 -2.17
C THR A 23 -2.64 0.94 -1.68
N PRO A 24 -1.95 0.85 -0.52
CA PRO A 24 -1.11 1.92 -0.05
C PRO A 24 0.09 2.11 -0.99
N ILE A 25 0.44 3.38 -1.19
CA ILE A 25 1.51 3.81 -2.07
C ILE A 25 2.61 4.54 -1.29
N ARG A 26 3.85 4.45 -1.76
CA ARG A 26 5.00 5.23 -1.24
C ARG A 26 5.73 5.94 -2.39
N GLY A 27 6.38 7.07 -2.07
CA GLY A 27 7.20 7.85 -3.00
C GLY A 27 6.82 9.34 -3.09
N GLY A 28 5.68 9.75 -2.54
CA GLY A 28 5.27 11.15 -2.53
C GLY A 28 5.00 11.70 -3.95
N THR A 29 4.92 13.03 -4.07
CA THR A 29 4.52 13.71 -5.30
C THR A 29 5.56 13.64 -6.41
N VAL A 30 6.85 13.66 -6.06
CA VAL A 30 7.95 13.57 -7.02
C VAL A 30 7.95 12.22 -7.72
N SER A 31 7.92 11.11 -6.95
CA SER A 31 7.86 9.77 -7.54
C SER A 31 6.55 9.50 -8.28
N ALA A 32 5.45 10.16 -7.89
CA ALA A 32 4.20 10.09 -8.67
C ALA A 32 4.36 10.69 -10.07
N LYS A 33 5.03 11.86 -10.18
CA LYS A 33 5.30 12.51 -11.46
C LYS A 33 6.26 11.69 -12.32
N GLU A 34 7.24 11.03 -11.70
CA GLU A 34 8.23 10.20 -12.37
C GLU A 34 7.73 8.77 -12.69
N GLY A 35 6.53 8.41 -12.25
CA GLY A 35 5.98 7.05 -12.41
C GLY A 35 6.72 5.99 -11.60
N SER A 36 7.44 6.38 -10.55
CA SER A 36 8.29 5.53 -9.73
C SER A 36 7.68 5.20 -8.37
N LEU A 37 6.36 5.36 -8.20
CA LEU A 37 5.70 5.00 -6.95
C LEU A 37 5.87 3.52 -6.65
N ILE A 38 5.95 3.20 -5.35
CA ILE A 38 5.92 1.84 -4.87
C ILE A 38 4.48 1.54 -4.45
N VAL A 39 3.83 0.61 -5.14
CA VAL A 39 2.45 0.20 -4.85
C VAL A 39 2.46 -1.18 -4.22
N LYS A 40 1.74 -1.33 -3.10
CA LYS A 40 1.46 -2.65 -2.52
C LYS A 40 0.00 -2.98 -2.76
N LEU A 41 -0.28 -4.12 -3.38
CA LEU A 41 -1.64 -4.56 -3.71
C LEU A 41 -2.12 -5.67 -2.77
N GLY A 42 -3.37 -5.61 -2.36
CA GLY A 42 -4.10 -6.82 -1.98
C GLY A 42 -5.56 -6.62 -1.65
N GLY A 43 -6.15 -7.73 -1.20
CA GLY A 43 -7.50 -8.11 -1.62
C GLY A 43 -7.45 -9.23 -2.65
N ASP A 44 -8.53 -9.36 -3.43
CA ASP A 44 -8.72 -10.45 -4.39
C ASP A 44 -7.63 -10.49 -5.48
N PRO A 45 -6.95 -11.63 -5.71
CA PRO A 45 -5.88 -11.75 -6.71
C PRO A 45 -6.34 -11.46 -8.15
N SER A 46 -7.56 -11.87 -8.51
CA SER A 46 -8.07 -11.67 -9.87
C SER A 46 -8.35 -10.19 -10.14
N ALA A 47 -8.87 -9.48 -9.14
CA ALA A 47 -9.04 -8.03 -9.19
C ALA A 47 -7.68 -7.30 -9.18
N CYS A 48 -6.71 -7.76 -8.38
CA CYS A 48 -5.36 -7.20 -8.36
C CYS A 48 -4.69 -7.26 -9.73
N GLU A 49 -4.77 -8.40 -10.44
CA GLU A 49 -4.20 -8.52 -11.79
C GLU A 49 -4.91 -7.61 -12.81
N LYS A 50 -6.23 -7.44 -12.71
CA LYS A 50 -6.98 -6.51 -13.59
C LYS A 50 -6.56 -5.05 -13.43
N VAL A 51 -6.27 -4.61 -12.20
CA VAL A 51 -5.88 -3.21 -11.95
C VAL A 51 -4.39 -2.96 -12.12
N LYS A 52 -3.57 -4.01 -12.20
CA LYS A 52 -2.11 -3.94 -12.28
C LYS A 52 -1.64 -3.12 -13.49
N ASP A 53 -2.26 -3.32 -14.64
CA ASP A 53 -1.91 -2.59 -15.87
C ASP A 53 -2.21 -1.10 -15.77
N MET A 54 -3.31 -0.74 -15.11
CA MET A 54 -3.63 0.67 -14.83
C MET A 54 -2.60 1.28 -13.86
N LEU A 55 -2.18 0.54 -12.84
CA LEU A 55 -1.22 1.01 -11.85
C LEU A 55 0.21 1.15 -12.40
N ARG A 56 0.56 0.41 -13.46
CA ARG A 56 1.85 0.55 -14.15
C ARG A 56 2.07 1.93 -14.74
N ALA A 57 1.00 2.70 -15.00
CA ALA A 57 1.13 4.07 -15.48
C ALA A 57 1.79 5.02 -14.46
N ILE A 58 1.69 4.72 -13.17
CA ILE A 58 2.16 5.59 -12.08
C ILE A 58 3.23 4.92 -11.20
N SER A 59 3.53 3.65 -11.45
CA SER A 59 4.39 2.82 -10.60
C SER A 59 5.22 1.86 -11.44
N ASN A 60 6.53 1.87 -11.21
CA ASN A 60 7.45 0.87 -11.74
C ASN A 60 7.61 -0.36 -10.82
N SER A 61 7.04 -0.30 -9.61
CA SER A 61 7.27 -1.26 -8.52
C SER A 61 5.96 -1.63 -7.84
N ILE A 62 5.27 -2.62 -8.41
CA ILE A 62 4.00 -3.14 -7.89
C ILE A 62 4.24 -4.48 -7.20
N TYR A 63 4.02 -4.54 -5.89
CA TYR A 63 4.20 -5.75 -5.08
C TYR A 63 2.86 -6.40 -4.76
N HIS A 64 2.67 -7.63 -5.24
CA HIS A 64 1.54 -8.51 -4.92
C HIS A 64 2.08 -9.86 -4.42
N ASN A 65 2.88 -9.84 -3.35
CA ASN A 65 3.73 -10.99 -3.00
C ASN A 65 3.02 -12.13 -2.24
N ARG A 66 1.68 -12.14 -2.16
CA ARG A 66 0.78 -13.22 -1.67
C ARG A 66 -0.66 -12.68 -1.50
N PRO A 67 -1.71 -13.52 -1.43
CA PRO A 67 -3.06 -13.08 -1.07
C PRO A 67 -3.04 -12.56 0.37
N PHE A 68 -2.82 -11.25 0.52
CA PHE A 68 -3.01 -10.58 1.79
C PHE A 68 -4.49 -10.22 1.89
N PRO A 69 -5.18 -10.62 2.97
CA PRO A 69 -6.43 -9.97 3.32
C PRO A 69 -6.21 -8.47 3.34
N VAL A 70 -7.19 -7.70 2.86
CA VAL A 70 -7.16 -6.23 2.83
C VAL A 70 -6.68 -5.63 4.17
N ALA A 71 -7.06 -6.23 5.30
CA ALA A 71 -6.58 -5.84 6.64
C ALA A 71 -5.06 -5.86 6.83
N CYS A 72 -4.35 -6.84 6.25
CA CYS A 72 -2.94 -7.08 6.52
C CYS A 72 -2.04 -6.01 5.87
N ILE A 73 -2.53 -5.36 4.83
CA ILE A 73 -1.76 -4.37 4.07
C ILE A 73 -1.62 -3.07 4.83
N GLN A 74 -2.71 -2.60 5.44
CA GLN A 74 -2.68 -1.42 6.29
C GLN A 74 -1.75 -1.60 7.50
N TYR A 75 -1.77 -2.79 8.12
CA TYR A 75 -0.86 -3.13 9.22
C TYR A 75 0.61 -3.08 8.79
N LYS A 76 0.94 -3.73 7.66
CA LYS A 76 2.31 -3.71 7.11
C LYS A 76 2.75 -2.31 6.70
N GLN A 77 1.82 -1.44 6.30
CA GLN A 77 2.13 -0.06 5.99
C GLN A 77 2.46 0.74 7.26
N SER A 78 1.70 0.56 8.34
CA SER A 78 1.99 1.17 9.65
C SER A 78 3.36 0.75 10.16
N ALA A 79 3.63 -0.56 10.20
CA ALA A 79 4.91 -1.10 10.66
C ALA A 79 6.10 -0.58 9.83
N ASN A 80 5.90 -0.37 8.52
CA ASN A 80 6.92 0.23 7.67
C ASN A 80 7.16 1.70 8.00
N SER A 81 6.11 2.47 8.25
CA SER A 81 6.24 3.89 8.63
C SER A 81 6.98 4.05 9.96
N GLU A 82 6.67 3.20 10.94
CA GLU A 82 7.36 3.16 12.24
C GLU A 82 8.86 2.83 12.10
N ARG A 83 9.19 1.81 11.29
CA ARG A 83 10.60 1.47 11.01
C ARG A 83 11.37 2.59 10.32
N GLN A 84 10.71 3.29 9.40
CA GLN A 84 11.33 4.42 8.71
C GLN A 84 11.59 5.58 9.68
N ALA A 85 10.68 5.82 10.62
CA ALA A 85 10.90 6.80 11.70
C ALA A 85 12.10 6.40 12.57
N LEU A 86 12.22 5.12 12.95
CA LEU A 86 13.35 4.62 13.74
C LEU A 86 14.70 4.76 13.02
N GLN A 87 14.72 4.52 11.70
CA GLN A 87 15.92 4.72 10.88
C GLN A 87 16.32 6.19 10.79
N LEU A 88 15.36 7.11 10.72
CA LEU A 88 15.65 8.55 10.71
C LEU A 88 16.25 8.99 12.04
N THR A 89 15.74 8.52 13.16
CA THR A 89 16.29 8.84 14.49
C THR A 89 17.67 8.22 14.73
N GLY A 90 17.95 7.04 14.15
CA GLY A 90 19.26 6.37 14.32
C GLY A 90 20.37 6.95 13.44
N ASN A 91 20.03 7.57 12.31
CA ASN A 91 21.02 8.18 11.41
C ASN A 91 21.50 9.56 11.89
N ASP A 92 20.77 10.23 12.80
CA ASP A 92 21.19 11.51 13.39
C ASP A 92 22.33 11.35 14.42
N GLU A 93 22.52 10.16 15.01
CA GLU A 93 23.58 9.91 16.00
C GLU A 93 24.93 9.46 15.40
N THR A 94 25.09 9.51 14.07
CA THR A 94 26.35 9.13 13.37
C THR A 94 27.01 10.29 12.62
N VAL A 95 26.70 11.52 13.02
CA VAL A 95 27.43 12.74 12.62
C VAL A 95 28.19 13.33 13.82
N GLU A 96 29.21 12.61 14.29
CA GLU A 96 30.38 13.19 14.97
C GLU A 96 31.66 12.67 14.32
#